data_AF-X0U7X3-F1
#
_entry.id   AF-X0U7X3-F1
#
_cell.length_a   1.000
_cell.length_b   1.000
_cell.length_c   1.000
_cell.angle_alpha   90.00
_cell.angle_beta   90.00
_cell.angle_gamma   90.00
#
_symmetry.space_group_name_H-M   'P 1'
#
loop_
_entity.id
_entity.type
_entity.pdbx_description
1 polymer ?
#
loop_
_entity_poly.entity_id
_entity_poly.type
_entity_poly.pdbx_seq_one_letter_code
_entity_poly.pdbx_strand_id
1 'polypeptide(L)' 'MRALKPNIFSVGAIDWDARLFDRLIPLPDGTSYNAYLVKGSTKTALLDT' A
#
# COMPACT_ATOMS: atom_id res chain seq x y z
N MET A 1 -6.15 7.03 -1.93
CA MET A 1 -6.94 6.33 -0.88
C MET A 1 -8.15 5.70 -1.53
N ARG A 2 -8.24 4.37 -1.52
CA ARG A 2 -9.31 3.58 -2.15
C ARG A 2 -10.08 2.82 -1.07
N ALA A 3 -11.41 2.93 -1.05
CA ALA A 3 -12.23 2.10 -0.17
C ALA A 3 -12.23 0.64 -0.66
N LEU A 4 -11.96 -0.30 0.23
CA LEU A 4 -12.05 -1.75 -0.05
C LEU A 4 -13.33 -2.34 0.57
N LYS A 5 -13.64 -1.92 1.78
CA LYS A 5 -14.84 -2.27 2.56
C LYS A 5 -15.23 -1.07 3.43
N PRO A 6 -16.43 -1.06 4.04
CA PRO A 6 -16.76 -0.06 5.04
C PRO A 6 -15.64 0.08 6.07
N ASN A 7 -15.16 1.31 6.27
CA ASN A 7 -14.10 1.67 7.20
C ASN A 7 -12.69 1.07 6.95
N ILE A 8 -12.49 0.35 5.84
CA ILE A 8 -11.19 -0.21 5.45
C ILE A 8 -10.75 0.39 4.11
N PHE A 9 -9.60 1.06 4.12
CA PHE A 9 -9.08 1.77 2.97
C PHE A 9 -7.67 1.29 2.63
N SER A 10 -7.45 0.99 1.35
CA SER A 10 -6.11 0.89 0.78
C SER A 10 -5.53 2.30 0.62
N VAL A 11 -4.33 2.47 1.16
CA VAL A 11 -3.48 3.64 1.03
C VAL A 11 -2.08 3.17 0.61
N GLY A 12 -1.21 4.10 0.23
CA GLY A 12 0.11 3.76 -0.29
C GLY A 12 0.46 4.50 -1.56
N ALA A 13 1.53 4.05 -2.20
CA ALA A 13 2.08 4.62 -3.42
C ALA A 13 2.34 3.52 -4.46
N ILE A 14 2.14 3.88 -5.73
CA ILE A 14 2.56 3.04 -6.85
C ILE A 14 3.86 3.64 -7.37
N ASP A 15 4.89 2.81 -7.50
CA ASP A 15 6.18 3.16 -8.08
C ASP A 15 6.34 2.43 -9.40
N TRP A 16 5.98 3.12 -10.49
CA TRP A 16 6.11 2.62 -11.86
C TRP A 16 7.55 2.60 -12.35
N ASP A 17 8.43 3.39 -11.73
CA ASP A 17 9.82 3.55 -12.14
C ASP A 17 10.77 2.56 -11.45
N ALA A 18 10.30 1.88 -10.39
CA ALA A 18 11.02 0.80 -9.74
C ALA A 18 11.46 -0.26 -10.76
N ARG A 19 12.78 -0.49 -10.86
CA ARG A 19 13.37 -1.45 -11.81
C ARG A 19 13.88 -2.73 -11.16
N LEU A 20 14.19 -2.70 -9.86
CA LEU A 20 14.75 -3.82 -9.11
C LEU A 20 14.14 -3.92 -7.71
N PHE A 21 13.68 -5.11 -7.35
CA PHE A 21 13.36 -5.50 -5.99
C PHE A 21 14.60 -6.11 -5.33
N ASP A 22 14.92 -5.62 -4.13
CA ASP A 22 16.12 -5.99 -3.35
C ASP A 22 17.42 -5.95 -4.17
N ARG A 23 17.47 -5.03 -5.15
CA ARG A 23 18.58 -4.84 -6.10
C ARG A 23 18.93 -6.07 -6.96
N LEU A 24 18.13 -7.12 -6.92
CA LEU A 24 18.43 -8.38 -7.60
C LEU A 24 17.33 -8.81 -8.57
N ILE A 25 16.06 -8.65 -8.17
CA ILE A 25 14.93 -9.19 -8.92
C ILE A 25 14.35 -8.08 -9.81
N PRO A 26 14.28 -8.24 -11.14
CA PRO A 26 13.75 -7.21 -12.02
C PRO A 26 12.24 -7.00 -11.80
N LEU A 27 11.82 -5.72 -11.90
CA LEU A 27 10.42 -5.30 -11.84
C LEU A 27 10.06 -4.64 -13.18
N PRO A 28 9.63 -5.40 -14.20
CA PRO A 28 9.32 -4.84 -15.52
C PRO A 28 8.16 -3.84 -15.47
N ASP A 29 7.21 -4.04 -14.55
CA ASP A 29 5.97 -3.26 -14.43
C ASP A 29 5.93 -2.37 -13.17
N GLY A 30 7.07 -2.17 -12.51
CA GLY A 30 7.16 -1.44 -11.24
C GLY A 30 6.63 -2.24 -10.03
N THR A 31 6.30 -1.54 -8.94
CA THR A 31 5.74 -2.13 -7.72
C THR A 31 4.77 -1.17 -7.01
N SER A 32 4.15 -1.64 -5.93
CA SER A 32 3.34 -0.81 -5.04
C SER A 32 3.74 -1.00 -3.58
N TYR A 33 3.79 0.10 -2.84
CA TYR A 33 3.97 0.13 -1.40
C TYR A 33 2.59 0.30 -0.78
N ASN A 34 2.00 -0.80 -0.33
CA ASN A 34 0.64 -0.83 0.16
C ASN A 34 0.61 -0.68 1.68
N ALA A 35 -0.29 0.17 2.16
CA ALA A 35 -0.63 0.30 3.56
C ALA A 35 -2.16 0.33 3.70
N TYR A 36 -2.66 0.10 4.92
CA TYR A 36 -4.10 0.02 5.16
C TYR A 36 -4.52 0.91 6.31
N LEU A 37 -5.51 1.77 6.06
CA LEU A 37 -6.16 2.57 7.08
C LEU A 37 -7.44 1.87 7.51
N VAL A 38 -7.50 1.48 8.78
CA VAL A 38 -8.67 0.85 9.39
C VAL A 38 -9.26 1.80 10.41
N LYS A 39 -10.50 2.23 10.19
CA LYS A 39 -11.24 3.10 11.10
C LYS A 39 -12.17 2.25 11.97
N GLY A 40 -11.76 1.99 13.21
CA GLY A 40 -12.66 1.46 14.23
C GLY A 40 -13.65 2.52 14.72
N SER A 41 -14.62 2.11 15.51
CA SER A 41 -15.60 3.02 16.12
C SER A 41 -14.97 4.02 17.10
N THR A 42 -13.84 3.67 17.72
CA THR A 42 -13.17 4.47 18.75
C THR A 42 -11.71 4.78 18.44
N LYS A 43 -11.07 4.00 17.56
CA LYS A 43 -9.64 4.13 17.23
C LYS A 43 -9.41 3.94 15.75
N THR A 44 -8.34 4.55 15.25
CA THR A 44 -7.88 4.36 13.87
C THR A 44 -6.50 3.71 13.90
N ALA A 45 -6.29 2.72 13.04
CA ALA A 45 -5.00 2.05 12.87
C ALA A 45 -4.49 2.25 11.45
N LEU A 46 -3.19 2.42 11.32
CA LEU A 46 -2.45 2.39 10.05
C LEU A 46 -1.54 1.16 10.08
N LEU A 47 -1.63 0.33 9.06
CA LEU A 47 -0.90 -0.93 8.95
C LEU A 47 0.12 -0.86 7.80
N ASP A 48 1.25 -1.54 7.97
CA ASP A 48 2.29 -1.78 6.97
C ASP A 48 3.07 -0.53 6.50
N THR A 49 3.32 0.41 7.41
CA THR A 49 4.19 1.58 7.18
C THR A 49 5.65 1.22 7.05
#